data_AF-A0A0U2DA30-F1
#
_entry.id   AF-A0A0U2DA30-F1
#
_cell.length_a   1.000
_cell.length_b   1.000
_cell.length_c   1.000
_cell.angle_alpha   90.00
_cell.angle_beta   90.00
_cell.angle_gamma   90.00
#
_symmetry.space_group_name_H-M   'P 1'
#
loop_
_entity.id
_entity.type
_entity.pdbx_description
1 polymer ?
#
loop_
_entity_poly.entity_id
_entity_poly.type
_entity_poly.pdbx_seq_one_letter_code
_entity_poly.pdbx_strand_id
1 'polypeptide(L)'
;KYYVTVIDAPGHRDFIKNMITGTSQADCAILIIAAGTGEFEAGISKDGQTREHALLAYTLGVKQLIVAINKMDTTKWSEDRFKEIVKETSNFIKKVGFNPKSVAFVPISGFNGDNMIDSSSNCPWYKGWDKETKAGKTSGKTLLDAIDAIEPPSRPSDKPLRLPLQDVYKIGGIGTVPVGRVETGVIKPGMVVTFAPAGVTNEVKSVEMHH
;
A
#
# COMPACT_ATOMS: atom_id res chain seq x y z
N LYS A 1 7.51 10.25 12.58
CA LYS A 1 7.74 8.78 12.52
C LYS A 1 6.38 8.12 12.39
N TYR A 2 6.14 7.43 11.28
CA TYR A 2 4.91 6.68 11.05
C TYR A 2 5.04 5.25 11.58
N TYR A 3 3.96 4.70 12.10
CA TYR A 3 3.81 3.26 12.25
C TYR A 3 3.15 2.74 10.99
N VAL A 4 3.85 1.89 10.25
CA VAL A 4 3.40 1.34 8.97
C VAL A 4 3.10 -0.14 9.15
N THR A 5 1.84 -0.51 8.96
CA THR A 5 1.43 -1.92 8.87
C THR A 5 1.49 -2.35 7.42
N VAL A 6 2.31 -3.35 7.12
CA VAL A 6 2.46 -3.88 5.76
C VAL A 6 1.52 -5.07 5.58
N ILE A 7 0.76 -5.05 4.48
CA ILE A 7 -0.07 -6.17 4.06
C ILE A 7 0.48 -6.64 2.72
N ASP A 8 1.02 -7.85 2.68
CA ASP A 8 1.47 -8.45 1.42
C ASP A 8 0.28 -9.06 0.67
N ALA A 9 0.11 -8.68 -0.59
CA ALA A 9 -0.97 -9.13 -1.45
C ALA A 9 -0.45 -10.25 -2.37
N PRO A 10 -0.95 -11.50 -2.24
CA PRO A 10 -0.39 -12.59 -3.02
C PRO A 10 -0.66 -12.41 -4.51
N GLY A 11 0.38 -12.59 -5.34
CA GLY A 11 0.29 -12.56 -6.80
C GLY A 11 -0.27 -13.85 -7.41
N HIS A 12 -1.33 -14.43 -6.86
CA HIS A 12 -2.06 -15.53 -7.52
C HIS A 12 -3.51 -15.13 -7.69
N ARG A 13 -4.12 -15.51 -8.83
CA ARG A 13 -5.52 -15.17 -9.15
C ARG A 13 -6.49 -15.62 -8.06
N ASP A 14 -6.19 -16.73 -7.40
CA ASP A 14 -7.02 -17.28 -6.32
C ASP A 14 -7.03 -16.42 -5.03
N PHE A 15 -6.10 -15.48 -4.90
CA PHE A 15 -5.96 -14.62 -3.72
C PHE A 15 -6.47 -13.20 -3.93
N ILE A 16 -7.22 -12.92 -5.01
CA ILE A 16 -7.88 -11.63 -5.23
C ILE A 16 -8.78 -11.26 -4.04
N LYS A 17 -9.44 -12.24 -3.40
CA LYS A 17 -10.23 -12.01 -2.18
C LYS A 17 -9.39 -11.41 -1.05
N ASN A 18 -8.20 -11.94 -0.83
CA ASN A 18 -7.27 -11.47 0.20
C ASN A 18 -6.72 -10.07 -0.16
N MET A 19 -6.48 -9.83 -1.45
CA MET A 19 -6.12 -8.50 -1.93
C MET A 19 -7.23 -7.48 -1.66
N ILE A 20 -8.50 -7.82 -1.91
CA ILE A 20 -9.64 -6.91 -1.66
C ILE A 20 -9.74 -6.57 -0.17
N THR A 21 -9.61 -7.56 0.72
CA THR A 21 -9.69 -7.34 2.17
C THR A 21 -8.50 -6.51 2.69
N GLY A 22 -7.29 -6.71 2.15
CA GLY A 22 -6.11 -5.93 2.53
C GLY A 22 -6.14 -4.50 1.97
N THR A 23 -6.50 -4.35 0.70
CA THR A 23 -6.46 -3.08 -0.02
C THR A 23 -7.56 -2.12 0.46
N SER A 24 -8.71 -2.64 0.91
CA SER A 24 -9.75 -1.80 1.53
C SER A 24 -9.27 -1.06 2.80
N GLN A 25 -8.16 -1.50 3.38
CA GLN A 25 -7.57 -0.94 4.60
C GLN A 25 -6.33 -0.10 4.33
N ALA A 26 -5.85 -0.06 3.09
CA ALA A 26 -4.59 0.58 2.74
C ALA A 26 -4.78 2.08 2.51
N ASP A 27 -3.88 2.88 3.08
CA ASP A 27 -3.82 4.33 2.83
C ASP A 27 -2.96 4.65 1.58
N CYS A 28 -2.06 3.74 1.23
CA CYS A 28 -1.17 3.79 0.08
C CYS A 28 -0.93 2.36 -0.43
N ALA A 29 -0.74 2.22 -1.74
CA ALA A 29 -0.28 0.97 -2.36
C ALA A 29 1.18 1.10 -2.80
N ILE A 30 1.96 0.02 -2.66
CA ILE A 30 3.28 -0.09 -3.25
C ILE A 30 3.20 -1.13 -4.37
N LEU A 31 3.36 -0.69 -5.61
CA LEU A 31 3.34 -1.53 -6.78
C LEU A 31 4.76 -1.96 -7.13
N ILE A 32 5.06 -3.24 -6.92
CA ILE A 32 6.35 -3.84 -7.26
C ILE A 32 6.31 -4.27 -8.73
N ILE A 33 7.27 -3.80 -9.52
CA ILE A 33 7.40 -4.12 -10.94
C ILE A 33 8.78 -4.73 -11.18
N ALA A 34 8.85 -5.90 -11.79
CA ALA A 34 10.12 -6.50 -12.14
C ALA A 34 10.76 -5.80 -13.36
N ALA A 35 12.05 -5.51 -13.29
CA ALA A 35 12.80 -4.85 -14.36
C ALA A 35 13.25 -5.79 -15.48
N GLY A 36 13.33 -7.09 -15.20
CA GLY A 36 13.81 -8.10 -16.13
C GLY A 36 13.05 -8.10 -17.46
N THR A 37 13.77 -8.31 -18.56
CA THR A 37 13.17 -8.46 -19.89
C THR A 37 12.29 -9.71 -19.92
N GLY A 38 11.07 -9.59 -20.43
CA GLY A 38 10.05 -10.63 -20.41
C GLY A 38 9.20 -10.60 -19.14
N GLU A 39 9.80 -10.39 -17.96
CA GLU A 39 9.07 -10.30 -16.69
C GLU A 39 8.21 -9.03 -16.63
N PHE A 40 8.79 -7.89 -17.02
CA PHE A 40 8.07 -6.61 -17.08
C PHE A 40 6.87 -6.71 -18.02
N GLU A 41 7.11 -7.16 -19.26
CA GLU A 41 6.13 -7.24 -20.33
C GLU A 41 5.00 -8.21 -19.98
N ALA A 42 5.31 -9.34 -19.33
CA ALA A 42 4.30 -10.26 -18.81
C ALA A 42 3.44 -9.60 -17.72
N GLY A 43 4.06 -8.85 -16.81
CA GLY A 43 3.38 -8.15 -15.72
C GLY A 43 2.41 -7.07 -16.17
N ILE A 44 2.75 -6.31 -17.22
CA ILE A 44 1.91 -5.23 -17.77
C ILE A 44 0.98 -5.67 -18.91
N SER A 45 1.03 -6.95 -19.30
CA SER A 45 0.16 -7.52 -20.32
C SER A 45 -1.33 -7.39 -19.94
N LYS A 46 -2.24 -7.64 -20.90
CA LYS A 46 -3.69 -7.52 -20.65
C LYS A 46 -4.17 -8.43 -19.51
N ASP A 47 -3.56 -9.61 -19.40
CA ASP A 47 -3.84 -10.62 -18.38
C ASP A 47 -2.84 -10.56 -17.20
N GLY A 48 -1.97 -9.54 -17.20
CA GLY A 48 -0.92 -9.34 -16.21
C GLY A 48 -1.46 -8.84 -14.88
N GLN A 49 -0.92 -9.40 -13.79
CA GLN A 49 -1.39 -9.11 -12.43
C GLN A 49 -1.08 -7.68 -11.98
N THR A 50 0.03 -7.08 -12.42
CA THR A 50 0.38 -5.69 -12.11
C THR A 50 -0.76 -4.75 -12.51
N ARG A 51 -1.41 -5.07 -13.63
CA ARG A 51 -2.52 -4.28 -14.15
C ARG A 51 -3.78 -4.43 -13.33
N GLU A 52 -4.12 -5.66 -12.99
CA GLU A 52 -5.27 -5.99 -12.15
C GLU A 52 -5.11 -5.39 -10.75
N HIS A 53 -3.92 -5.50 -10.15
CA HIS A 53 -3.64 -4.98 -8.81
C HIS A 53 -3.75 -3.45 -8.74
N ALA A 54 -3.21 -2.73 -9.71
CA ALA A 54 -3.35 -1.28 -9.76
C ALA A 54 -4.81 -0.84 -9.91
N LEU A 55 -5.59 -1.56 -10.73
CA LEU A 55 -7.02 -1.29 -10.92
C LEU A 55 -7.82 -1.54 -9.63
N LEU A 56 -7.55 -2.66 -8.95
CA LEU A 56 -8.19 -2.99 -7.68
C LEU A 56 -7.85 -1.97 -6.60
N ALA A 57 -6.58 -1.55 -6.48
CA ALA A 57 -6.16 -0.51 -5.56
C ALA A 57 -6.92 0.80 -5.77
N TYR A 58 -7.00 1.27 -7.02
CA TYR A 58 -7.72 2.50 -7.34
C TYR A 58 -9.23 2.37 -7.06
N THR A 59 -9.84 1.26 -7.44
CA THR A 59 -11.28 1.00 -7.27
C THR A 59 -11.67 0.92 -5.79
N LEU A 60 -10.80 0.38 -4.95
CA LEU A 60 -11.01 0.28 -3.49
C LEU A 60 -10.68 1.58 -2.75
N GLY A 61 -10.34 2.66 -3.46
CA GLY A 61 -10.19 3.99 -2.89
C GLY A 61 -8.76 4.34 -2.47
N VAL A 62 -7.76 3.50 -2.77
CA VAL A 62 -6.35 3.82 -2.53
C VAL A 62 -5.89 4.83 -3.58
N LYS A 63 -5.66 6.07 -3.15
CA LYS A 63 -5.30 7.18 -4.05
C LYS A 63 -3.81 7.48 -4.10
N GLN A 64 -3.04 6.95 -3.15
CA GLN A 64 -1.59 7.11 -3.09
C GLN A 64 -0.91 5.84 -3.59
N LEU A 65 0.05 6.00 -4.49
CA LEU A 65 0.75 4.90 -5.13
C LEU A 65 2.25 5.20 -5.13
N ILE A 66 3.04 4.20 -4.79
CA ILE A 66 4.50 4.16 -4.96
C ILE A 66 4.79 3.03 -5.94
N VAL A 67 5.68 3.25 -6.90
CA VAL A 67 6.13 2.22 -7.83
C VAL A 67 7.58 1.88 -7.52
N ALA A 68 7.84 0.64 -7.13
CA ALA A 68 9.20 0.14 -6.93
C ALA A 68 9.58 -0.79 -8.08
N ILE A 69 10.58 -0.37 -8.86
CA ILE A 69 11.11 -1.14 -9.99
C ILE A 69 12.20 -2.06 -9.44
N ASN A 70 11.83 -3.31 -9.20
CA ASN A 70 12.63 -4.33 -8.54
C ASN A 70 13.47 -5.14 -9.53
N LYS A 71 14.45 -5.88 -9.01
CA LYS A 71 15.41 -6.69 -9.78
C LYS A 71 16.29 -5.87 -10.73
N MET A 72 16.60 -4.61 -10.41
CA MET A 72 17.47 -3.76 -11.23
C MET A 72 18.90 -4.30 -11.38
N ASP A 73 19.34 -5.15 -10.45
CA ASP A 73 20.58 -5.91 -10.55
C ASP A 73 20.61 -6.84 -11.77
N THR A 74 19.49 -7.45 -12.14
CA THR A 74 19.37 -8.34 -13.32
C THR A 74 19.50 -7.59 -14.65
N THR A 75 19.24 -6.28 -14.66
CA THR A 75 19.37 -5.40 -15.82
C THR A 75 20.64 -4.56 -15.77
N LYS A 76 21.60 -4.94 -14.91
CA LYS A 76 22.87 -4.23 -14.69
C LYS A 76 22.67 -2.75 -14.38
N TRP A 77 21.60 -2.41 -13.67
CA TRP A 77 21.26 -1.03 -13.32
C TRP A 77 21.16 -0.10 -14.54
N SER A 78 20.62 -0.58 -15.65
CA SER A 78 20.45 0.22 -16.89
C SER A 78 19.47 1.37 -16.70
N GLU A 79 19.94 2.60 -16.93
CA GLU A 79 19.13 3.82 -16.90
C GLU A 79 18.05 3.81 -18.00
N ASP A 80 18.39 3.33 -19.19
CA ASP A 80 17.46 3.28 -20.32
C ASP A 80 16.30 2.33 -20.04
N ARG A 81 16.59 1.16 -19.45
CA ARG A 81 15.55 0.19 -19.05
C ARG A 81 14.66 0.77 -17.95
N PHE A 82 15.24 1.46 -16.97
CA PHE A 82 14.46 2.15 -15.95
C PHE A 82 13.53 3.20 -16.56
N LYS A 83 14.03 4.06 -17.45
CA LYS A 83 13.23 5.11 -18.11
C LYS A 83 12.11 4.53 -18.97
N GLU A 84 12.38 3.43 -19.67
CA GLU A 84 11.37 2.67 -20.43
C GLU A 84 10.23 2.20 -19.52
N ILE A 85 10.58 1.50 -18.43
CA ILE A 85 9.61 0.98 -17.46
C ILE A 85 8.81 2.12 -16.83
N VAL A 86 9.46 3.22 -16.44
CA VAL A 86 8.79 4.40 -15.88
C VAL A 86 7.79 4.97 -16.87
N LYS A 87 8.15 5.10 -18.14
CA LYS A 87 7.28 5.64 -19.19
C LYS A 87 6.05 4.76 -19.41
N GLU A 88 6.25 3.46 -19.59
CA GLU A 88 5.16 2.50 -19.83
C GLU A 88 4.25 2.37 -18.60
N THR A 89 4.85 2.28 -17.40
CA THR A 89 4.09 2.23 -16.14
C THR A 89 3.31 3.53 -15.92
N SER A 90 3.89 4.70 -16.22
CA SER A 90 3.20 5.99 -16.11
C SER A 90 1.98 6.06 -17.02
N ASN A 91 2.10 5.59 -18.27
CA ASN A 91 0.97 5.50 -19.19
C ASN A 91 -0.10 4.54 -18.69
N PHE A 92 0.32 3.43 -18.09
CA PHE A 92 -0.56 2.42 -17.54
C PHE A 92 -1.36 2.93 -16.34
N ILE A 93 -0.69 3.45 -15.29
CA ILE A 93 -1.36 3.93 -14.09
C ILE A 93 -2.24 5.16 -14.37
N LYS A 94 -1.89 5.96 -15.37
CA LYS A 94 -2.74 7.07 -15.86
C LYS A 94 -4.07 6.57 -16.44
N LYS A 95 -4.07 5.44 -17.16
CA LYS A 95 -5.30 4.81 -17.67
C LYS A 95 -6.14 4.21 -16.55
N VAL A 96 -5.52 3.75 -15.47
CA VAL A 96 -6.23 3.26 -14.27
C VAL A 96 -6.92 4.40 -13.53
N GLY A 97 -6.28 5.57 -13.46
CA GLY A 97 -6.83 6.78 -12.83
C GLY A 97 -5.85 7.50 -11.89
N PHE A 98 -4.66 6.95 -11.64
CA PHE A 98 -3.63 7.62 -10.87
C PHE A 98 -3.00 8.77 -11.66
N ASN A 99 -2.54 9.80 -10.97
CA ASN A 99 -1.71 10.86 -11.57
C ASN A 99 -0.23 10.44 -11.51
N PRO A 100 0.46 10.18 -12.65
CA PRO A 100 1.86 9.76 -12.61
C PRO A 100 2.80 10.76 -11.94
N LYS A 101 2.46 12.06 -11.94
CA LYS A 101 3.26 13.08 -11.26
C LYS A 101 3.24 12.96 -9.74
N SER A 102 2.20 12.36 -9.16
CA SER A 102 2.09 12.16 -7.71
C SER A 102 2.67 10.83 -7.24
N VAL A 103 3.31 10.07 -8.13
CA VAL A 103 3.82 8.72 -7.88
C VAL A 103 5.35 8.74 -7.88
N ALA A 104 5.93 8.23 -6.80
CA ALA A 104 7.38 8.02 -6.71
C ALA A 104 7.76 6.74 -7.45
N PHE A 105 8.75 6.82 -8.34
CA PHE A 105 9.34 5.68 -9.04
C PHE A 105 10.73 5.41 -8.50
N VAL A 106 10.89 4.29 -7.80
CA VAL A 106 12.13 3.95 -7.09
C VAL A 106 12.77 2.71 -7.72
N PRO A 107 13.98 2.79 -8.30
CA PRO A 107 14.72 1.61 -8.74
C PRO A 107 15.31 0.91 -7.51
N ILE A 108 14.97 -0.35 -7.29
CA ILE A 108 15.42 -1.12 -6.12
C ILE A 108 15.98 -2.49 -6.53
N SER A 109 16.75 -3.09 -5.64
CA SER A 109 16.96 -4.53 -5.60
C SER A 109 16.56 -5.04 -4.23
N GLY A 110 15.39 -5.67 -4.13
CA GLY A 110 14.92 -6.24 -2.87
C GLY A 110 15.83 -7.35 -2.33
N PHE A 111 16.57 -8.04 -3.21
CA PHE A 111 17.50 -9.10 -2.84
C PHE A 111 18.81 -8.54 -2.24
N ASN A 112 19.36 -7.50 -2.84
CA ASN A 112 20.63 -6.90 -2.42
C ASN A 112 20.46 -5.73 -1.43
N GLY A 113 19.23 -5.25 -1.22
CA GLY A 113 18.90 -4.13 -0.33
C GLY A 113 19.08 -2.73 -0.96
N ASP A 114 19.47 -2.65 -2.23
CA ASP A 114 19.72 -1.38 -2.92
C ASP A 114 18.48 -0.47 -2.97
N ASN A 115 18.64 0.79 -2.55
CA ASN A 115 17.60 1.82 -2.48
C ASN A 115 16.37 1.43 -1.63
N MET A 116 16.48 0.42 -0.77
CA MET A 116 15.41 0.06 0.18
C MET A 116 15.38 1.04 1.35
N ILE A 117 16.50 1.13 2.08
CA ILE A 117 16.71 2.01 3.24
C ILE A 117 17.81 3.01 2.93
N ASP A 118 18.94 2.51 2.42
CA ASP A 118 20.10 3.30 2.04
C ASP A 118 20.19 3.45 0.52
N SER A 119 20.76 4.57 0.06
CA SER A 119 20.98 4.81 -1.36
C SER A 119 22.04 3.87 -1.94
N SER A 120 21.77 3.31 -3.10
CA SER A 120 22.68 2.44 -3.83
C SER A 120 23.80 3.20 -4.54
N SER A 121 25.01 2.67 -4.49
CA SER A 121 26.13 3.12 -5.34
C SER A 121 26.09 2.54 -6.76
N ASN A 122 25.23 1.54 -7.02
CA ASN A 122 25.17 0.83 -8.30
C ASN A 122 24.45 1.61 -9.40
N CYS A 123 23.70 2.66 -9.05
CA CYS A 123 22.98 3.51 -9.99
C CYS A 123 23.36 5.00 -9.84
N PRO A 124 24.59 5.42 -10.23
CA PRO A 124 25.04 6.81 -10.09
C PRO A 124 24.22 7.81 -10.91
N TRP A 125 23.52 7.34 -11.95
CA TRP A 125 22.61 8.12 -12.79
C TRP A 125 21.31 8.49 -12.06
N TYR A 126 20.92 7.72 -11.04
CA TYR A 126 19.67 7.94 -10.32
C TYR A 126 19.83 9.07 -9.30
N LYS A 127 19.18 10.21 -9.59
CA LYS A 127 19.23 11.41 -8.74
C LYS A 127 18.23 11.36 -7.58
N GLY A 128 17.28 10.43 -7.62
CA GLY A 128 16.15 10.35 -6.71
C GLY A 128 14.82 10.37 -7.46
N TRP A 129 13.75 10.12 -6.72
CA TRP A 129 12.38 10.25 -7.17
C TRP A 129 11.84 11.63 -6.80
N ASP A 130 10.92 12.13 -7.61
CA ASP A 130 10.15 13.34 -7.37
C ASP A 130 8.66 12.98 -7.40
N LYS A 131 7.86 13.54 -6.49
CA LYS A 131 6.40 13.49 -6.58
C LYS A 131 5.78 14.85 -6.25
N GLU A 132 4.69 15.14 -6.94
CA GLU A 132 3.92 16.38 -6.79
C GLU A 132 2.48 16.04 -6.38
N THR A 133 2.09 16.56 -5.22
CA THR A 133 0.76 16.38 -4.64
C THR A 133 0.12 17.74 -4.37
N LYS A 134 -1.09 17.75 -3.81
CA LYS A 134 -1.74 19.00 -3.39
C LYS A 134 -1.00 19.69 -2.24
N ALA A 135 -0.23 18.95 -1.44
CA ALA A 135 0.57 19.51 -0.36
C ALA A 135 1.91 20.11 -0.84
N GLY A 136 2.34 19.78 -2.06
CA GLY A 136 3.56 20.34 -2.67
C GLY A 136 4.41 19.29 -3.36
N LYS A 137 5.64 19.68 -3.72
CA LYS A 137 6.64 18.79 -4.30
C LYS A 137 7.48 18.15 -3.20
N THR A 138 7.63 16.84 -3.22
CA THR A 138 8.50 16.07 -2.33
C THR A 138 9.47 15.23 -3.16
N SER A 139 10.69 15.07 -2.68
CA SER A 139 11.74 14.29 -3.33
C SER A 139 12.45 13.39 -2.33
N GLY A 140 12.98 12.26 -2.80
CA GLY A 140 13.79 11.36 -1.98
C GLY A 140 14.59 10.41 -2.86
N LYS A 141 15.31 9.46 -2.26
CA LYS A 141 16.10 8.48 -3.01
C LYS A 141 15.59 7.07 -2.80
N THR A 142 15.24 6.71 -1.58
CA THR A 142 14.98 5.33 -1.20
C THR A 142 13.48 5.02 -1.17
N LEU A 143 13.15 3.74 -1.07
CA LEU A 143 11.79 3.28 -0.87
C LEU A 143 11.27 3.71 0.50
N LEU A 144 12.12 3.69 1.53
CA LEU A 144 11.78 4.22 2.84
C LEU A 144 11.42 5.71 2.78
N ASP A 145 12.22 6.53 2.07
CA ASP A 145 11.89 7.94 1.87
C ASP A 145 10.51 8.11 1.22
N ALA A 146 10.18 7.25 0.24
CA ALA A 146 8.91 7.31 -0.48
C ALA A 146 7.72 6.97 0.42
N ILE A 147 7.90 5.99 1.33
CA ILE A 147 6.92 5.60 2.35
C ILE A 147 6.74 6.74 3.38
N ASP A 148 7.83 7.32 3.86
CA ASP A 148 7.78 8.44 4.81
C ASP A 148 7.17 9.70 4.18
N ALA A 149 7.23 9.84 2.87
CA ALA A 149 6.57 10.93 2.15
C ALA A 149 5.07 10.71 1.92
N ILE A 150 4.47 9.58 2.30
CA ILE A 150 3.02 9.34 2.16
C ILE A 150 2.25 10.40 2.96
N GLU A 151 1.23 10.99 2.33
CA GLU A 151 0.36 11.95 2.99
C GLU A 151 -0.61 11.20 3.90
N PRO A 152 -0.72 11.56 5.19
CA PRO A 152 -1.72 10.96 6.06
C PRO A 152 -3.13 11.23 5.51
N PRO A 153 -3.97 10.20 5.32
CA PRO A 153 -5.34 10.43 4.90
C PRO A 153 -6.14 11.12 6.01
N SER A 154 -7.12 11.94 5.62
CA SER A 154 -8.08 12.49 6.57
C SER A 154 -8.92 11.37 7.16
N ARG A 155 -8.68 11.03 8.43
CA ARG A 155 -9.48 10.04 9.16
C ARG A 155 -10.84 10.65 9.53
N PRO A 156 -11.98 9.98 9.24
CA PRO A 156 -13.30 10.49 9.56
C PRO A 156 -13.66 10.27 11.05
N SER A 157 -12.89 10.88 11.96
CA SER A 157 -13.07 10.76 13.42
C SER A 157 -14.38 11.37 13.93
N ASP A 158 -14.91 12.36 13.21
CA ASP A 158 -16.12 13.08 13.61
C ASP A 158 -17.42 12.36 13.20
N LYS A 159 -17.29 11.28 12.43
CA LYS A 159 -18.44 10.45 12.02
C LYS A 159 -18.80 9.44 13.11
N PRO A 160 -20.04 8.91 13.14
CA PRO A 160 -20.41 7.83 14.07
C PRO A 160 -19.52 6.60 13.92
N LEU A 161 -19.27 5.87 15.02
CA LEU A 161 -18.42 4.68 15.02
C LEU A 161 -18.96 3.62 14.03
N ARG A 162 -18.10 3.17 13.11
CA ARG A 162 -18.29 1.93 12.34
C ARG A 162 -16.99 1.13 12.36
N LEU A 163 -17.10 -0.10 12.86
CA LEU A 163 -15.99 -1.04 13.00
C LEU A 163 -16.46 -2.39 12.44
N PRO A 164 -16.21 -2.69 11.16
CA PRO A 164 -16.45 -4.01 10.60
C PRO A 164 -15.55 -5.05 11.28
N LEU A 165 -16.16 -6.13 11.79
CA LEU A 165 -15.41 -7.22 12.42
C LEU A 165 -14.78 -8.10 11.36
N GLN A 166 -13.49 -8.36 11.52
CA GLN A 166 -12.72 -9.30 10.70
C GLN A 166 -12.77 -10.69 11.31
N ASP A 167 -12.43 -10.77 12.60
CA ASP A 167 -12.37 -12.02 13.34
C ASP A 167 -12.91 -11.84 14.76
N VAL A 168 -13.31 -12.94 15.39
CA VAL A 168 -13.78 -12.96 16.78
C VAL A 168 -13.14 -14.12 17.52
N TYR A 169 -12.39 -13.81 18.57
CA TYR A 169 -11.69 -14.78 19.39
C TYR A 169 -12.36 -14.94 20.76
N LYS A 170 -12.18 -16.12 21.37
CA LYS A 170 -12.47 -16.35 22.79
C LYS A 170 -11.15 -16.65 23.50
N ILE A 171 -10.71 -15.73 24.36
CA ILE A 171 -9.46 -15.83 25.09
C ILE A 171 -9.78 -16.16 26.55
N GLY A 172 -9.22 -17.26 27.06
CA GLY A 172 -9.40 -17.67 28.45
C GLY A 172 -8.93 -16.58 29.41
N GLY A 173 -9.77 -16.19 30.37
CA GLY A 173 -9.47 -15.13 31.33
C GLY A 173 -9.77 -13.70 30.87
N ILE A 174 -9.95 -13.44 29.56
CA ILE A 174 -10.31 -12.12 29.01
C ILE A 174 -11.76 -12.09 28.54
N GLY A 175 -12.20 -13.14 27.85
CA GLY A 175 -13.55 -13.25 27.27
C GLY A 175 -13.55 -13.18 25.74
N THR A 176 -14.58 -12.56 25.16
CA THR A 176 -14.74 -12.43 23.71
C THR A 176 -14.05 -11.19 23.19
N VAL A 177 -13.14 -11.36 22.23
CA VAL A 177 -12.33 -10.29 21.65
C VAL A 177 -12.62 -10.19 20.14
N PRO A 178 -13.49 -9.26 19.72
CA PRO A 178 -13.68 -8.96 18.31
C PRO A 178 -12.53 -8.08 17.79
N VAL A 179 -12.05 -8.38 16.59
CA VAL A 179 -10.94 -7.67 15.92
C VAL A 179 -11.46 -7.05 14.63
N GLY A 180 -11.03 -5.82 14.34
CA GLY A 180 -11.39 -5.14 13.11
C GLY A 180 -10.78 -3.74 13.02
N ARG A 181 -11.03 -3.06 11.90
CA ARG A 181 -10.56 -1.70 11.65
C ARG A 181 -11.68 -0.70 11.92
N VAL A 182 -11.34 0.39 12.59
CA VAL A 182 -12.25 1.54 12.73
C VAL A 182 -12.29 2.28 11.38
N GLU A 183 -13.41 2.18 10.67
CA GLU A 183 -13.61 2.85 9.39
C GLU A 183 -14.08 4.30 9.58
N THR A 184 -14.90 4.54 10.60
CA THR A 184 -15.38 5.88 10.97
C THR A 184 -15.53 5.99 12.48
N GLY A 185 -15.41 7.21 12.99
CA GLY A 185 -15.55 7.51 14.42
C GLY A 185 -14.35 7.10 15.26
N VAL A 186 -14.59 6.98 16.56
CA VAL A 186 -13.58 6.64 17.57
C VAL A 186 -14.16 5.57 18.48
N ILE A 187 -13.35 4.58 18.86
CA ILE A 187 -13.68 3.59 19.89
C ILE A 187 -12.82 3.87 21.14
N LYS A 188 -13.45 3.83 22.31
CA LYS A 188 -12.80 4.02 23.60
C LYS A 188 -13.35 3.02 24.62
N PRO A 189 -12.55 2.60 25.61
CA PRO A 189 -13.06 1.89 26.77
C PRO A 189 -14.23 2.66 27.42
N GLY A 190 -15.23 1.94 27.91
CA GLY A 190 -16.46 2.48 28.50
C GLY A 190 -17.54 2.88 27.50
N MET A 191 -17.28 2.86 26.19
CA MET A 191 -18.32 3.08 25.19
C MET A 191 -19.31 1.92 25.16
N VAL A 192 -20.60 2.23 25.12
CA VAL A 192 -21.65 1.25 24.83
C VAL A 192 -21.80 1.16 23.32
N VAL A 193 -21.54 -0.02 22.75
CA VAL A 193 -21.56 -0.28 21.31
C VAL A 193 -22.63 -1.31 20.96
N THR A 194 -23.18 -1.20 19.75
CA THR A 194 -24.18 -2.13 19.21
C THR A 194 -23.62 -2.87 18.01
N PHE A 195 -23.73 -4.20 18.04
CA PHE A 195 -23.28 -5.09 16.98
C PHE A 195 -24.42 -5.38 15.99
N ALA A 196 -24.30 -4.85 14.78
CA ALA A 196 -25.20 -5.17 13.68
C ALA A 196 -24.74 -6.45 12.95
N PRO A 197 -25.66 -7.23 12.35
CA PRO A 197 -27.11 -7.03 12.32
C PRO A 197 -27.85 -7.60 13.56
N ALA A 198 -27.14 -8.28 14.48
CA ALA A 198 -27.75 -8.99 15.60
C ALA A 198 -28.43 -8.09 16.65
N GLY A 199 -28.08 -6.79 16.70
CA GLY A 199 -28.67 -5.82 17.65
C GLY A 199 -28.16 -5.97 19.09
N VAL A 200 -27.13 -6.79 19.32
CA VAL A 200 -26.55 -6.99 20.66
C VAL A 200 -25.81 -5.72 21.07
N THR A 201 -26.08 -5.23 22.28
CA THR A 201 -25.43 -4.03 22.83
C THR A 201 -24.59 -4.41 24.04
N ASN A 202 -23.35 -3.94 24.10
CA ASN A 202 -22.45 -4.21 25.20
C ASN A 202 -21.44 -3.07 25.40
N GLU A 203 -20.82 -3.01 26.57
CA GLU A 203 -19.79 -2.04 26.92
C GLU A 203 -18.40 -2.54 26.48
N VAL A 204 -17.62 -1.66 25.86
CA VAL A 204 -16.21 -1.92 25.52
C VAL A 204 -15.36 -1.88 26.79
N LYS A 205 -14.77 -3.01 27.19
CA LYS A 205 -13.94 -3.08 28.42
C LYS A 205 -12.53 -2.53 28.22
N SER A 206 -11.85 -2.94 27.17
CA SER A 206 -10.53 -2.44 26.78
C SER A 206 -10.40 -2.39 25.27
N VAL A 207 -9.41 -1.65 24.78
CA VAL A 207 -9.04 -1.58 23.36
C VAL A 207 -7.53 -1.73 23.27
N GLU A 208 -7.06 -2.63 22.43
CA GLU A 208 -5.64 -2.93 22.25
C GLU A 208 -5.29 -2.86 20.75
N MET A 209 -4.06 -2.45 20.44
CA MET A 209 -3.55 -2.36 19.08
C MET A 209 -2.07 -2.80 19.08
N HIS A 210 -1.75 -3.82 18.29
CA HIS A 210 -0.44 -4.46 18.16
C HIS A 210 0.13 -5.11 19.43
N HIS A 211 0.03 -6.44 19.50
CA HIS A 211 0.94 -7.31 20.26
C HIS A 211 1.71 -8.19 19.28
#